data_AF-A0A926A7V7-F1
#
_entry.id   AF-A0A926A7V7-F1
#
_cell.length_a   1.000
_cell.length_b   1.000
_cell.length_c   1.000
_cell.angle_alpha   90.00
_cell.angle_beta   90.00
_cell.angle_gamma   90.00
#
_symmetry.space_group_name_H-M   'P 1'
#
loop_
_entity.id
_entity.type
_entity.pdbx_description
1 polymer ?
#
loop_
_entity_poly.entity_id
_entity_poly.type
_entity_poly.pdbx_seq_one_letter_code
_entity_poly.pdbx_strand_id
1 'polypeptide(L)'
;MTSFCQEVDLDHAPKILGANSCSSSGCHGGGGAKQNEFQVWALRDFHNQRPFATLTTARSKQIGEALGIKNPAEDLQCTICHAPLHSVAAGHRPGVKISEGVSCESCHGPAETWLRGHTRSDWSPADRTAAGMRNLKNLYERANTCVACHQTVELPLLKAGHPELLFELDGQMVSQPRHWRETTNFSGGQAWLVGQAVALRELSGQLAQAGFADPKLNARWQAALWLMQKVAPTVSSVSLPPAGEPAPEKVANTLKASDQLARAAAQLNWTSDFSAQLLRALAGSSSDFRRRELSNELQARRAERLVLALDRLTNDARGNKPSREGEAELNELFKLAQSIPDFDREAFAGALQKFAAAIERR
;
A
#
# COMPACT_ATOMS: atom_id res chain seq x y z
N MET A 1 24.66 -6.78 -16.61
CA MET A 1 24.07 -8.02 -17.18
C MET A 1 24.44 -9.18 -16.29
N THR A 2 23.53 -9.56 -15.39
CA THR A 2 23.26 -10.94 -14.98
C THR A 2 21.96 -10.88 -14.19
N SER A 3 20.93 -11.42 -14.82
CA SER A 3 19.58 -11.55 -14.33
C SER A 3 19.56 -12.45 -13.10
N PHE A 4 19.06 -11.95 -11.96
CA PHE A 4 18.62 -12.78 -10.84
C PHE A 4 17.12 -13.05 -11.02
N CYS A 5 16.74 -13.59 -12.17
CA CYS A 5 15.51 -14.36 -12.29
C CYS A 5 15.93 -15.81 -12.04
N GLN A 6 15.70 -16.32 -10.82
CA GLN A 6 15.58 -17.76 -10.67
C GLN A 6 14.49 -18.22 -11.63
N GLU A 7 14.83 -19.15 -12.52
CA GLU A 7 13.84 -19.92 -13.26
C GLU A 7 12.91 -20.56 -12.23
N VAL A 8 11.69 -20.05 -12.14
CA VAL A 8 10.64 -20.72 -11.38
C VAL A 8 10.31 -21.95 -12.22
N ASP A 9 10.57 -23.14 -11.70
CA ASP A 9 10.12 -24.39 -12.31
C ASP A 9 8.59 -24.37 -12.37
N LEU A 10 8.05 -23.97 -13.52
CA LEU A 10 6.62 -23.78 -13.74
C LEU A 10 5.87 -25.11 -13.78
N ASP A 11 6.57 -26.25 -13.92
CA ASP A 11 5.94 -27.58 -13.94
C ASP A 11 5.65 -28.11 -12.52
N HIS A 12 6.29 -27.54 -11.49
CA HIS A 12 6.10 -27.89 -10.08
C HIS A 12 5.52 -26.73 -9.24
N ALA A 13 5.00 -25.68 -9.89
CA ALA A 13 4.37 -24.57 -9.19
C ALA A 13 3.09 -25.05 -8.46
N PRO A 14 2.90 -24.70 -7.17
CA PRO A 14 1.68 -25.09 -6.46
C PRO A 14 0.42 -24.54 -7.13
N LYS A 15 -0.63 -25.35 -7.16
CA LYS A 15 -1.92 -24.98 -7.75
C LYS A 15 -2.67 -23.96 -6.90
N ILE A 16 -3.43 -23.14 -7.60
CA ILE A 16 -4.51 -22.31 -7.06
C ILE A 16 -5.77 -23.17 -6.95
N LEU A 17 -6.36 -23.23 -5.76
CA LEU A 17 -7.53 -24.07 -5.47
C LEU A 17 -8.87 -23.33 -5.58
N GLY A 18 -8.83 -21.99 -5.59
CA GLY A 18 -9.99 -21.11 -5.61
C GLY A 18 -10.60 -20.87 -4.24
N ALA A 19 -11.39 -19.80 -4.11
CA ALA A 19 -11.95 -19.36 -2.83
C ALA A 19 -12.84 -20.41 -2.15
N ASN A 20 -13.51 -21.26 -2.93
CA ASN A 20 -14.38 -22.32 -2.41
C ASN A 20 -13.61 -23.36 -1.57
N SER A 21 -12.30 -23.51 -1.79
CA SER A 21 -11.46 -24.39 -0.96
C SER A 21 -11.37 -23.91 0.50
N CYS A 22 -11.62 -22.62 0.75
CA CYS A 22 -11.65 -22.00 2.08
C CYS A 22 -13.05 -22.01 2.72
N SER A 23 -14.11 -22.20 1.93
CA SER A 23 -15.49 -21.79 2.27
C SER A 23 -16.30 -22.82 3.05
N SER A 24 -15.70 -23.91 3.54
CA SER A 24 -16.47 -24.89 4.32
C SER A 24 -16.93 -24.29 5.65
N SER A 25 -18.09 -24.73 6.15
CA SER A 25 -18.67 -24.22 7.40
C SER A 25 -17.80 -24.48 8.64
N GLY A 26 -16.98 -25.54 8.61
CA GLY A 26 -15.98 -25.83 9.64
C GLY A 26 -14.68 -25.04 9.51
N CYS A 27 -14.47 -24.35 8.39
CA CYS A 27 -13.29 -23.54 8.10
C CYS A 27 -13.67 -22.05 8.05
N HIS A 28 -13.53 -21.37 6.91
CA HIS A 28 -13.74 -19.92 6.79
C HIS A 28 -15.13 -19.53 6.27
N GLY A 29 -16.02 -20.49 5.99
CA GLY A 29 -17.40 -20.25 5.56
C GLY A 29 -18.47 -20.38 6.65
N GLY A 30 -18.06 -20.57 7.91
CA GLY A 30 -18.95 -20.61 9.07
C GLY A 30 -19.48 -19.23 9.50
N GLY A 31 -20.44 -19.22 10.42
CA GLY A 31 -21.01 -17.99 10.98
C GLY A 31 -20.31 -17.47 12.25
N GLY A 32 -19.32 -18.21 12.76
CA GLY A 32 -18.59 -17.84 13.97
C GLY A 32 -17.54 -16.77 13.72
N ALA A 33 -17.21 -15.98 14.75
CA ALA A 33 -16.26 -14.86 14.67
C ALA A 33 -14.79 -15.24 14.35
N LYS A 34 -14.48 -16.54 14.16
CA LYS A 34 -13.15 -17.06 13.76
C LYS A 34 -13.22 -17.97 12.53
N GLN A 35 -14.35 -17.95 11.84
CA GLN A 35 -14.70 -18.89 10.78
C GLN A 35 -15.53 -18.22 9.68
N ASN A 36 -15.68 -16.90 9.69
CA ASN A 36 -16.57 -16.17 8.77
C ASN A 36 -15.82 -15.38 7.70
N GLU A 37 -14.52 -15.63 7.53
CA GLU A 37 -13.65 -14.83 6.67
C GLU A 37 -14.08 -14.89 5.20
N PHE A 38 -14.47 -16.07 4.71
CA PHE A 38 -15.04 -16.23 3.37
C PHE A 38 -16.34 -15.46 3.22
N GLN A 39 -17.21 -15.44 4.23
CA GLN A 39 -18.47 -14.70 4.16
C GLN A 39 -18.24 -13.19 4.12
N VAL A 40 -17.30 -12.69 4.91
CA VAL A 40 -16.93 -11.26 4.89
C VAL A 40 -16.34 -10.90 3.53
N TRP A 41 -15.42 -11.71 3.00
CA TRP A 41 -14.87 -11.52 1.65
C TRP A 41 -15.97 -11.54 0.57
N ALA A 42 -16.84 -12.55 0.59
CA ALA A 42 -17.84 -12.75 -0.45
C ALA A 42 -18.95 -11.71 -0.47
N LEU A 43 -19.33 -11.17 0.70
CA LEU A 43 -20.51 -10.33 0.84
C LEU A 43 -20.21 -8.85 1.04
N ARG A 44 -19.00 -8.50 1.48
CA ARG A 44 -18.67 -7.13 1.91
C ARG A 44 -17.41 -6.60 1.25
N ASP A 45 -16.45 -7.45 0.95
CA ASP A 45 -15.13 -7.01 0.49
C ASP A 45 -15.15 -6.56 -0.97
N PHE A 46 -14.59 -5.39 -1.23
CA PHE A 46 -14.47 -4.83 -2.57
C PHE A 46 -13.52 -5.63 -3.47
N HIS A 47 -12.67 -6.48 -2.90
CA HIS A 47 -11.79 -7.36 -3.65
C HIS A 47 -12.55 -8.48 -4.38
N ASN A 48 -13.73 -8.87 -3.88
CA ASN A 48 -14.59 -9.85 -4.55
C ASN A 48 -15.42 -9.15 -5.64
N GLN A 49 -15.43 -9.72 -6.86
CA GLN A 49 -16.23 -9.33 -8.04
C GLN A 49 -16.02 -7.92 -8.61
N ARG A 50 -15.99 -6.86 -7.79
CA ARG A 50 -15.88 -5.47 -8.25
C ARG A 50 -14.63 -5.18 -9.08
N PRO A 51 -13.44 -5.73 -8.77
CA PRO A 51 -12.26 -5.43 -9.56
C PRO A 51 -12.45 -5.97 -10.97
N PHE A 52 -12.88 -7.23 -11.13
CA PHE A 52 -13.20 -7.79 -12.45
C PHE A 52 -14.33 -7.03 -13.16
N ALA A 53 -15.41 -6.69 -12.44
CA ALA A 53 -16.51 -5.91 -13.01
C ALA A 53 -16.06 -4.52 -13.50
N THR A 54 -15.02 -3.93 -12.90
CA THR A 54 -14.45 -2.66 -13.37
C THR A 54 -13.89 -2.78 -14.79
N LEU A 55 -13.35 -3.95 -15.17
CA LEU A 55 -12.79 -4.20 -16.50
C LEU A 55 -13.84 -4.16 -17.62
N THR A 56 -15.13 -4.32 -17.28
CA THR A 56 -16.24 -4.31 -18.24
C THR A 56 -16.91 -2.93 -18.38
N THR A 57 -16.40 -1.92 -17.67
CA THR A 57 -16.95 -0.55 -17.73
C THR A 57 -16.54 0.19 -19.01
N ALA A 58 -17.29 1.23 -19.37
CA ALA A 58 -16.98 2.10 -20.50
C ALA A 58 -15.59 2.76 -20.37
N ARG A 59 -15.18 3.15 -19.15
CA ARG A 59 -13.85 3.73 -18.90
C ARG A 59 -12.74 2.73 -19.20
N SER A 60 -12.87 1.49 -18.75
CA SER A 60 -11.89 0.43 -19.05
C SER A 60 -11.81 0.14 -20.54
N LYS A 61 -12.95 0.14 -21.25
CA LYS A 61 -12.96 0.02 -22.71
C LYS A 61 -12.22 1.18 -23.39
N GLN A 62 -12.43 2.43 -22.94
CA GLN A 62 -11.72 3.61 -23.47
C GLN A 62 -10.21 3.53 -23.24
N ILE A 63 -9.77 3.12 -22.05
CA ILE A 63 -8.36 2.87 -21.75
C ILE A 63 -7.81 1.78 -22.69
N GLY A 64 -8.57 0.70 -22.89
CA GLY A 64 -8.17 -0.37 -23.79
C GLY A 64 -8.03 0.08 -25.24
N GLU A 65 -9.00 0.84 -25.76
CA GLU A 65 -8.96 1.44 -27.11
C GLU A 65 -7.73 2.34 -27.29
N ALA A 66 -7.39 3.17 -26.29
CA ALA A 66 -6.21 4.04 -26.31
C ALA A 66 -4.87 3.26 -26.33
N LEU A 67 -4.85 2.02 -25.83
CA LEU A 67 -3.67 1.16 -25.76
C LEU A 67 -3.67 0.03 -26.82
N GLY A 68 -4.69 -0.05 -27.66
CA GLY A 68 -4.85 -1.15 -28.62
C GLY A 68 -5.23 -2.50 -27.98
N ILE A 69 -5.70 -2.49 -26.73
CA ILE A 69 -6.19 -3.67 -26.02
C ILE A 69 -7.64 -3.93 -26.42
N LYS A 70 -7.90 -5.09 -27.06
CA LYS A 70 -9.24 -5.44 -27.55
C LYS A 70 -10.25 -5.68 -26.43
N ASN A 71 -9.82 -6.35 -25.36
CA ASN A 71 -10.68 -6.69 -24.23
C ASN A 71 -9.91 -6.58 -22.90
N PRO A 72 -10.13 -5.52 -22.10
CA PRO A 72 -9.48 -5.37 -20.80
C PRO A 72 -9.75 -6.52 -19.83
N ALA A 73 -10.88 -7.24 -19.97
CA ALA A 73 -11.21 -8.37 -19.11
C ALA A 73 -10.36 -9.64 -19.37
N GLU A 74 -9.62 -9.66 -20.49
CA GLU A 74 -8.77 -10.78 -20.91
C GLU A 74 -7.29 -10.41 -21.03
N ASP A 75 -6.96 -9.11 -21.00
CA ASP A 75 -5.58 -8.63 -21.12
C ASP A 75 -4.84 -8.64 -19.79
N LEU A 76 -3.65 -9.24 -19.79
CA LEU A 76 -2.83 -9.39 -18.58
C LEU A 76 -2.50 -8.05 -17.92
N GLN A 77 -2.29 -6.98 -18.69
CA GLN A 77 -1.99 -5.65 -18.15
C GLN A 77 -3.11 -5.13 -17.25
N CYS A 78 -4.35 -5.57 -17.48
CA CYS A 78 -5.51 -5.20 -16.69
C CYS A 78 -5.83 -6.26 -15.62
N THR A 79 -5.80 -7.55 -15.98
CA THR A 79 -6.19 -8.62 -15.06
C THR A 79 -5.18 -8.86 -13.94
N ILE A 80 -3.92 -8.44 -14.10
CA ILE A 80 -2.88 -8.63 -13.06
C ILE A 80 -3.30 -8.06 -11.69
N CYS A 81 -4.10 -6.99 -11.67
CA CYS A 81 -4.65 -6.40 -10.43
C CYS A 81 -6.15 -6.68 -10.23
N HIS A 82 -6.92 -6.81 -11.30
CA HIS A 82 -8.38 -6.91 -11.24
C HIS A 82 -8.92 -8.35 -11.21
N ALA A 83 -8.10 -9.32 -11.60
CA ALA A 83 -8.36 -10.76 -11.49
C ALA A 83 -7.02 -11.53 -11.45
N PRO A 84 -6.16 -11.28 -10.44
CA PRO A 84 -4.76 -11.70 -10.42
C PRO A 84 -4.55 -13.19 -10.66
N LEU A 85 -5.44 -14.05 -10.17
CA LEU A 85 -5.35 -15.50 -10.38
C LEU A 85 -5.51 -15.91 -11.85
N HIS A 86 -6.03 -15.04 -12.71
CA HIS A 86 -6.13 -15.28 -14.15
C HIS A 86 -4.78 -15.24 -14.86
N SER A 87 -3.77 -14.61 -14.26
CA SER A 87 -2.39 -14.63 -14.77
C SER A 87 -1.71 -15.99 -14.63
N VAL A 88 -2.21 -16.87 -13.74
CA VAL A 88 -1.70 -18.23 -13.53
C VAL A 88 -2.20 -19.14 -14.65
N ALA A 89 -1.37 -20.03 -15.20
CA ALA A 89 -1.76 -20.96 -16.28
C ALA A 89 -2.95 -21.87 -15.92
N ALA A 90 -3.79 -22.25 -16.90
CA ALA A 90 -5.08 -22.91 -16.64
C ALA A 90 -4.96 -24.25 -15.92
N GLY A 91 -3.92 -25.03 -16.24
CA GLY A 91 -3.60 -26.28 -15.53
C GLY A 91 -3.27 -26.09 -14.05
N HIS A 92 -2.82 -24.89 -13.66
CA HIS A 92 -2.47 -24.51 -12.29
C HIS A 92 -3.59 -23.79 -11.53
N ARG A 93 -4.78 -23.61 -12.13
CA ARG A 93 -5.95 -23.01 -11.48
C ARG A 93 -7.27 -23.73 -11.79
N PRO A 94 -7.32 -25.07 -11.67
CA PRO A 94 -8.49 -25.85 -12.11
C PRO A 94 -9.77 -25.40 -11.39
N GLY A 95 -10.78 -24.98 -12.16
CA GLY A 95 -12.09 -24.59 -11.63
C GLY A 95 -12.17 -23.19 -11.00
N VAL A 96 -11.08 -22.42 -10.98
CA VAL A 96 -11.05 -21.04 -10.49
C VAL A 96 -11.75 -20.13 -11.49
N LYS A 97 -12.77 -19.40 -11.04
CA LYS A 97 -13.52 -18.49 -11.91
C LYS A 97 -12.86 -17.11 -11.93
N ILE A 98 -12.74 -16.49 -13.10
CA ILE A 98 -12.24 -15.11 -13.23
C ILE A 98 -13.10 -14.11 -12.44
N SER A 99 -14.38 -14.40 -12.27
CA SER A 99 -15.33 -13.61 -11.48
C SER A 99 -15.02 -13.60 -9.98
N GLU A 100 -14.13 -14.45 -9.48
CA GLU A 100 -13.63 -14.38 -8.10
C GLU A 100 -12.81 -13.09 -7.87
N GLY A 101 -12.35 -12.42 -8.93
CA GLY A 101 -11.60 -11.17 -8.83
C GLY A 101 -10.29 -11.35 -8.05
N VAL A 102 -10.11 -10.55 -7.00
CA VAL A 102 -9.01 -10.71 -6.02
C VAL A 102 -9.51 -11.66 -4.92
N SER A 103 -8.97 -12.88 -4.93
CA SER A 103 -9.44 -14.03 -4.14
C SER A 103 -8.54 -14.30 -2.93
N CYS A 104 -8.87 -15.31 -2.12
CA CYS A 104 -8.14 -15.67 -0.90
C CYS A 104 -6.64 -15.88 -1.18
N GLU A 105 -6.32 -16.63 -2.23
CA GLU A 105 -4.94 -16.98 -2.62
C GLU A 105 -4.18 -15.81 -3.25
N SER A 106 -4.88 -14.75 -3.67
CA SER A 106 -4.25 -13.50 -4.11
C SER A 106 -3.49 -12.83 -2.97
N CYS A 107 -4.00 -12.93 -1.73
CA CYS A 107 -3.33 -12.42 -0.53
C CYS A 107 -2.56 -13.52 0.22
N HIS A 108 -3.15 -14.68 0.45
CA HIS A 108 -2.59 -15.76 1.27
C HIS A 108 -1.56 -16.65 0.56
N GLY A 109 -1.44 -16.53 -0.77
CA GLY A 109 -0.58 -17.38 -1.61
C GLY A 109 -1.29 -18.65 -2.09
N PRO A 110 -0.69 -19.40 -3.04
CA PRO A 110 -1.24 -20.65 -3.56
C PRO A 110 -1.45 -21.70 -2.48
N ALA A 111 -2.67 -22.21 -2.34
CA ALA A 111 -3.11 -22.98 -1.17
C ALA A 111 -2.81 -24.48 -1.23
N GLU A 112 -2.45 -25.04 -2.40
CA GLU A 112 -2.26 -26.49 -2.57
C GLU A 112 -1.38 -27.12 -1.49
N THR A 113 -0.27 -26.47 -1.15
CA THR A 113 0.76 -27.00 -0.25
C THR A 113 0.51 -26.70 1.24
N TRP A 114 -0.34 -25.73 1.58
CA TRP A 114 -0.58 -25.34 2.99
C TRP A 114 -2.02 -25.47 3.47
N LEU A 115 -3.02 -25.61 2.59
CA LEU A 115 -4.44 -25.61 2.98
C LEU A 115 -4.76 -26.68 4.04
N ARG A 116 -4.24 -27.90 3.90
CA ARG A 116 -4.49 -28.97 4.88
C ARG A 116 -3.66 -28.82 6.17
N GLY A 117 -2.50 -28.16 6.08
CA GLY A 117 -1.55 -28.05 7.17
C GLY A 117 -1.71 -26.81 8.05
N HIS A 118 -2.29 -25.72 7.52
CA HIS A 118 -2.26 -24.43 8.22
C HIS A 118 -3.03 -24.42 9.56
N THR A 119 -4.01 -25.31 9.72
CA THR A 119 -4.77 -25.47 10.97
C THR A 119 -4.12 -26.42 11.97
N ARG A 120 -3.10 -27.17 11.55
CA ARG A 120 -2.44 -28.16 12.40
C ARG A 120 -1.72 -27.48 13.56
N SER A 121 -1.87 -28.04 14.76
CA SER A 121 -1.23 -27.55 15.97
C SER A 121 0.28 -27.82 16.00
N ASP A 122 0.74 -28.85 15.29
CA ASP A 122 2.16 -29.20 15.18
C ASP A 122 2.91 -28.38 14.12
N TRP A 123 2.21 -27.59 13.30
CA TRP A 123 2.85 -26.66 12.38
C TRP A 123 3.18 -25.36 13.10
N SER A 124 4.44 -24.94 13.05
CA SER A 124 4.91 -23.61 13.45
C SER A 124 4.56 -22.56 12.39
N PRO A 125 4.68 -21.24 12.68
CA PRO A 125 4.57 -20.21 11.66
C PRO A 125 5.55 -20.43 10.50
N ALA A 126 6.77 -20.90 10.79
CA ALA A 126 7.79 -21.17 9.78
C ALA A 126 7.38 -22.31 8.84
N ASP A 127 6.75 -23.36 9.36
CA ASP A 127 6.26 -24.49 8.54
C ASP A 127 5.17 -24.03 7.57
N ARG A 128 4.25 -23.17 8.02
CA ARG A 128 3.20 -22.60 7.16
C ARG A 128 3.81 -21.77 6.02
N THR A 129 4.80 -20.94 6.32
CA THR A 129 5.49 -20.13 5.32
C THR A 129 6.36 -20.95 4.38
N ALA A 130 7.02 -21.99 4.88
CA ALA A 130 7.81 -22.92 4.07
C ALA A 130 6.90 -23.71 3.11
N ALA A 131 5.66 -23.99 3.52
CA ALA A 131 4.63 -24.56 2.67
C ALA A 131 3.95 -23.53 1.74
N GLY A 132 4.42 -22.28 1.66
CA GLY A 132 3.96 -21.28 0.68
C GLY A 132 2.85 -20.32 1.16
N MET A 133 2.42 -20.41 2.43
CA MET A 133 1.46 -19.45 2.98
C MET A 133 2.14 -18.11 3.25
N ARG A 134 1.62 -17.00 2.71
CA ARG A 134 2.19 -15.67 2.99
C ARG A 134 1.97 -15.27 4.45
N ASN A 135 3.01 -14.76 5.11
CA ASN A 135 2.92 -14.32 6.50
C ASN A 135 2.37 -12.89 6.58
N LEU A 136 1.08 -12.75 6.34
CA LEU A 136 0.40 -11.46 6.43
C LEU A 136 0.37 -10.88 7.85
N LYS A 137 0.89 -11.54 8.88
CA LYS A 137 1.11 -10.90 10.20
C LYS A 137 2.36 -10.00 10.19
N ASN A 138 3.31 -10.28 9.32
CA ASN A 138 4.47 -9.42 9.10
C ASN A 138 4.04 -8.22 8.23
N LEU A 139 4.16 -7.00 8.76
CA LEU A 139 3.71 -5.79 8.05
C LEU A 139 4.48 -5.55 6.74
N TYR A 140 5.75 -5.95 6.68
CA TYR A 140 6.52 -5.86 5.43
C TYR A 140 5.94 -6.79 4.38
N GLU A 141 5.71 -8.07 4.69
CA GLU A 141 5.06 -9.00 3.73
C GLU A 141 3.64 -8.57 3.35
N ARG A 142 2.86 -8.07 4.32
CA ARG A 142 1.52 -7.53 4.07
C ARG A 142 1.57 -6.31 3.12
N ALA A 143 2.49 -5.37 3.35
CA ALA A 143 2.70 -4.21 2.48
C ALA A 143 3.05 -4.64 1.05
N ASN A 144 3.97 -5.59 0.90
CA ASN A 144 4.38 -6.13 -0.39
C ASN A 144 3.22 -6.81 -1.13
N THR A 145 2.32 -7.47 -0.39
CA THR A 145 1.13 -8.11 -0.97
C THR A 145 0.17 -7.06 -1.53
N CYS A 146 -0.06 -5.96 -0.83
CA CYS A 146 -1.01 -4.92 -1.24
C CYS A 146 -0.44 -3.98 -2.32
N VAL A 147 0.82 -3.56 -2.21
CA VAL A 147 1.42 -2.55 -3.10
C VAL A 147 1.49 -3.03 -4.56
N ALA A 148 1.57 -4.35 -4.76
CA ALA A 148 1.62 -5.00 -6.07
C ALA A 148 0.38 -4.73 -6.94
N CYS A 149 -0.71 -4.22 -6.35
CA CYS A 149 -1.88 -3.76 -7.09
C CYS A 149 -2.23 -2.31 -6.78
N HIS A 150 -2.03 -1.87 -5.53
CA HIS A 150 -2.45 -0.55 -5.07
C HIS A 150 -1.46 0.59 -5.39
N GLN A 151 -0.41 0.34 -6.18
CA GLN A 151 0.50 1.39 -6.66
C GLN A 151 1.18 1.10 -8.00
N THR A 152 1.48 -0.17 -8.28
CA THR A 152 2.27 -0.62 -9.44
C THR A 152 1.44 -0.65 -10.71
N VAL A 153 1.01 0.53 -11.17
CA VAL A 153 0.35 0.73 -12.46
C VAL A 153 1.36 1.31 -13.45
N GLU A 154 1.49 0.69 -14.61
CA GLU A 154 2.42 1.14 -15.64
C GLU A 154 2.06 2.52 -16.19
N LEU A 155 3.07 3.31 -16.57
CA LEU A 155 2.87 4.67 -17.06
C LEU A 155 1.94 4.78 -18.29
N PRO A 156 1.95 3.86 -19.27
CA PRO A 156 1.00 3.87 -20.37
C PRO A 156 -0.47 3.76 -19.91
N LEU A 157 -0.77 2.92 -18.91
CA LEU A 157 -2.11 2.80 -18.34
C LEU A 157 -2.56 4.11 -17.69
N LEU A 158 -1.68 4.75 -16.92
CA LEU A 158 -1.95 6.06 -16.32
C LEU A 158 -2.23 7.14 -17.38
N LYS A 159 -1.41 7.18 -18.44
CA LYS A 159 -1.58 8.11 -19.57
C LYS A 159 -2.88 7.86 -20.36
N ALA A 160 -3.32 6.60 -20.45
CA ALA A 160 -4.58 6.21 -21.08
C ALA A 160 -5.82 6.50 -20.23
N GLY A 161 -5.66 6.96 -18.98
CA GLY A 161 -6.76 7.39 -18.12
C GLY A 161 -7.08 6.45 -16.96
N HIS A 162 -6.21 5.48 -16.66
CA HIS A 162 -6.30 4.73 -15.41
C HIS A 162 -6.19 5.69 -14.21
N PRO A 163 -7.04 5.58 -13.17
CA PRO A 163 -6.90 6.38 -11.96
C PRO A 163 -5.49 6.28 -11.36
N GLU A 164 -4.94 7.40 -10.90
CA GLU A 164 -3.72 7.37 -10.11
C GLU A 164 -4.01 6.71 -8.75
N LEU A 165 -3.09 5.87 -8.28
CA LEU A 165 -3.21 5.19 -6.99
C LEU A 165 -2.20 5.74 -6.00
N LEU A 166 -2.64 5.97 -4.76
CA LEU A 166 -1.78 6.34 -3.64
C LEU A 166 -1.81 5.23 -2.59
N PHE A 167 -0.68 4.55 -2.41
CA PHE A 167 -0.57 3.47 -1.43
C PHE A 167 -0.33 4.02 -0.03
N GLU A 168 -1.11 3.52 0.93
CA GLU A 168 -1.06 3.85 2.36
C GLU A 168 -1.67 2.68 3.13
N LEU A 169 -0.80 1.74 3.51
CA LEU A 169 -1.19 0.41 3.98
C LEU A 169 -2.25 0.42 5.08
N ASP A 170 -2.13 1.29 6.08
CA ASP A 170 -3.11 1.30 7.19
C ASP A 170 -4.50 1.71 6.70
N GLY A 171 -4.57 2.75 5.87
CA GLY A 171 -5.81 3.22 5.25
C GLY A 171 -6.48 2.17 4.39
N GLN A 172 -5.71 1.41 3.59
CA GLN A 172 -6.27 0.28 2.85
C GLN A 172 -6.75 -0.83 3.79
N MET A 173 -6.03 -1.10 4.87
CA MET A 173 -6.43 -2.10 5.87
C MET A 173 -7.69 -1.71 6.65
N VAL A 174 -7.91 -0.42 6.89
CA VAL A 174 -9.12 0.12 7.54
C VAL A 174 -10.30 0.12 6.57
N SER A 175 -10.05 0.41 5.30
CA SER A 175 -11.10 0.50 4.26
C SER A 175 -11.63 -0.87 3.82
N GLN A 176 -10.83 -1.92 3.93
CA GLN A 176 -11.28 -3.28 3.64
C GLN A 176 -12.07 -3.87 4.83
N PRO A 177 -13.17 -4.60 4.59
CA PRO A 177 -13.87 -5.32 5.64
C PRO A 177 -12.95 -6.32 6.32
N ARG A 178 -12.60 -6.02 7.57
CA ARG A 178 -11.66 -6.82 8.33
C ARG A 178 -12.20 -8.23 8.56
N HIS A 179 -11.47 -9.21 8.04
CA HIS A 179 -11.72 -10.64 8.21
C HIS A 179 -10.48 -11.35 8.79
N TRP A 180 -9.74 -10.65 9.64
CA TRP A 180 -8.63 -11.19 10.40
C TRP A 180 -8.60 -10.52 11.78
N ARG A 181 -7.77 -11.04 12.68
CA ARG A 181 -7.56 -10.46 14.01
C ARG A 181 -6.14 -9.94 14.12
N GLU A 182 -6.01 -8.70 14.55
CA GLU A 182 -4.69 -8.16 14.87
C GLU A 182 -4.21 -8.66 16.23
N THR A 183 -2.90 -8.60 16.41
CA THR A 183 -2.28 -8.79 17.72
C THR A 183 -2.58 -7.57 18.60
N THR A 184 -2.45 -7.73 19.92
CA THR A 184 -2.65 -6.64 20.88
C THR A 184 -1.67 -5.48 20.69
N ASN A 185 -0.55 -5.72 20.01
CA ASN A 185 0.53 -4.76 19.80
C ASN A 185 0.49 -4.15 18.38
N PHE A 186 -0.57 -4.40 17.62
CA PHE A 186 -0.74 -3.79 16.31
C PHE A 186 -0.85 -2.27 16.43
N SER A 187 -0.23 -1.59 15.48
CA SER A 187 -0.21 -0.14 15.38
C SER A 187 -0.47 0.27 13.92
N GLY A 188 -1.43 1.18 13.72
CA GLY A 188 -1.70 1.75 12.41
C GLY A 188 -0.58 2.66 11.92
N GLY A 189 0.07 3.39 12.83
CA GLY A 189 1.28 4.16 12.58
C GLY A 189 2.46 3.30 12.10
N GLN A 190 2.64 2.10 12.67
CA GLN A 190 3.65 1.16 12.18
C GLN A 190 3.30 0.66 10.77
N ALA A 191 2.03 0.28 10.54
CA ALA A 191 1.56 -0.15 9.23
C ALA A 191 1.73 0.96 8.18
N TRP A 192 1.39 2.21 8.53
CA TRP A 192 1.61 3.40 7.70
C TRP A 192 3.09 3.56 7.34
N LEU A 193 4.01 3.54 8.32
CA LEU A 193 5.43 3.74 8.07
C LEU A 193 6.00 2.67 7.14
N VAL A 194 5.68 1.39 7.42
CA VAL A 194 6.10 0.27 6.57
C VAL A 194 5.53 0.43 5.16
N GLY A 195 4.24 0.77 5.04
CA GLY A 195 3.57 1.01 3.78
C GLY A 195 4.20 2.15 2.97
N GLN A 196 4.54 3.29 3.59
CA GLN A 196 5.17 4.41 2.91
C GLN A 196 6.62 4.11 2.46
N ALA A 197 7.37 3.35 3.25
CA ALA A 197 8.70 2.91 2.84
C ALA A 197 8.62 1.96 1.62
N VAL A 198 7.68 1.01 1.63
CA VAL A 198 7.41 0.16 0.46
C VAL A 198 6.90 0.96 -0.75
N ALA A 199 6.02 1.94 -0.52
CA ALA A 199 5.55 2.86 -1.57
C ALA A 199 6.71 3.59 -2.27
N LEU A 200 7.66 4.11 -1.48
CA LEU A 200 8.85 4.79 -2.01
C LEU A 200 9.75 3.83 -2.81
N ARG A 201 9.91 2.59 -2.34
CA ARG A 201 10.66 1.55 -3.07
C ARG A 201 10.06 1.30 -4.45
N GLU A 202 8.75 1.07 -4.51
CA GLU A 202 8.05 0.81 -5.77
C GLU A 202 8.04 2.02 -6.71
N LEU A 203 7.87 3.24 -6.18
CA LEU A 203 8.00 4.46 -7.00
C LEU A 203 9.42 4.61 -7.58
N SER A 204 10.45 4.21 -6.83
CA SER A 204 11.83 4.23 -7.31
C SER A 204 12.03 3.23 -8.46
N GLY A 205 11.44 2.03 -8.35
CA GLY A 205 11.41 1.05 -9.43
C GLY A 205 10.69 1.55 -10.68
N GLN A 206 9.50 2.15 -10.51
CA GLN A 206 8.74 2.74 -11.63
C GLN A 206 9.51 3.86 -12.32
N LEU A 207 10.17 4.75 -11.57
CA LEU A 207 10.99 5.81 -12.16
C LEU A 207 12.16 5.26 -12.97
N ALA A 208 12.85 4.25 -12.44
CA ALA A 208 13.97 3.61 -13.13
C ALA A 208 13.53 2.99 -14.46
N GLN A 209 12.33 2.42 -14.52
CA GLN A 209 11.74 1.87 -15.75
C GLN A 209 11.25 2.96 -16.71
N ALA A 210 10.66 4.04 -16.19
CA ALA A 210 10.06 5.12 -16.98
C ALA A 210 11.06 6.16 -17.51
N GLY A 211 12.34 6.09 -17.11
CA GLY A 211 13.40 6.96 -17.62
C GLY A 211 13.31 8.43 -17.16
N PHE A 212 12.65 8.70 -16.02
CA PHE A 212 12.60 10.02 -15.35
C PHE A 212 11.95 11.18 -16.14
N ALA A 213 11.33 10.91 -17.29
CA ALA A 213 10.78 11.94 -18.16
C ALA A 213 9.39 12.45 -17.73
N ASP A 214 8.69 11.74 -16.85
CA ASP A 214 7.32 12.08 -16.45
C ASP A 214 7.31 12.98 -15.19
N PRO A 215 6.91 14.26 -15.31
CA PRO A 215 6.99 15.19 -14.19
C PRO A 215 6.03 14.85 -13.05
N LYS A 216 4.90 14.18 -13.32
CA LYS A 216 3.95 13.77 -12.28
C LYS A 216 4.51 12.61 -11.47
N LEU A 217 5.09 11.61 -12.14
CA LEU A 217 5.78 10.50 -11.47
C LEU A 217 6.99 11.00 -10.67
N ASN A 218 7.77 11.94 -11.22
CA ASN A 218 8.87 12.58 -10.51
C ASN A 218 8.37 13.28 -9.22
N ALA A 219 7.30 14.09 -9.31
CA ALA A 219 6.74 14.79 -8.16
C ALA A 219 6.25 13.82 -7.06
N ARG A 220 5.58 12.72 -7.43
CA ARG A 220 5.10 11.69 -6.50
C ARG A 220 6.25 11.01 -5.76
N TRP A 221 7.31 10.66 -6.47
CA TRP A 221 8.52 10.07 -5.87
C TRP A 221 9.25 11.07 -4.98
N GLN A 222 9.43 12.32 -5.42
CA GLN A 222 10.09 13.36 -4.64
C GLN A 222 9.35 13.66 -3.34
N ALA A 223 8.01 13.67 -3.36
CA ALA A 223 7.18 13.82 -2.17
C ALA A 223 7.31 12.62 -1.21
N ALA A 224 7.31 11.39 -1.75
CA ALA A 224 7.52 10.17 -0.95
C ALA A 224 8.90 10.15 -0.29
N LEU A 225 9.95 10.51 -1.04
CA LEU A 225 11.31 10.61 -0.53
C LEU A 225 11.40 11.64 0.59
N TRP A 226 10.88 12.85 0.37
CA TRP A 226 10.86 13.91 1.38
C TRP A 226 10.20 13.46 2.69
N LEU A 227 9.03 12.81 2.62
CA LEU A 227 8.35 12.32 3.82
C LEU A 227 9.18 11.27 4.55
N MET A 228 9.73 10.30 3.82
CA MET A 228 10.56 9.24 4.41
C MET A 228 11.86 9.76 5.00
N GLN A 229 12.46 10.80 4.42
CA GLN A 229 13.64 11.46 5.00
C GLN A 229 13.37 12.10 6.36
N LYS A 230 12.16 12.58 6.62
CA LYS A 230 11.79 13.16 7.92
C LYS A 230 11.68 12.11 9.02
N VAL A 231 11.40 10.85 8.67
CA VAL A 231 11.14 9.77 9.64
C VAL A 231 12.25 8.72 9.73
N ALA A 232 13.02 8.50 8.66
CA ALA A 232 14.05 7.48 8.63
C ALA A 232 15.08 7.60 9.78
N PRO A 233 15.60 8.80 10.13
CA PRO A 233 16.58 8.95 11.20
C PRO A 233 16.08 8.52 12.60
N THR A 234 14.77 8.54 12.82
CA THR A 234 14.16 8.10 14.09
C THR A 234 13.86 6.61 14.13
N VAL A 235 13.88 5.93 12.98
CA VAL A 235 13.46 4.53 12.82
C VAL A 235 14.66 3.59 12.76
N SER A 236 15.73 4.01 12.06
CA SER A 236 16.89 3.17 11.81
C SER A 236 18.11 4.03 11.46
N SER A 237 19.28 3.41 11.35
CA SER A 237 20.49 4.06 10.82
C SER A 237 20.50 4.18 9.28
N VAL A 238 19.42 3.77 8.59
CA VAL A 238 19.32 3.86 7.13
C VAL A 238 19.32 5.32 6.71
N SER A 239 20.26 5.68 5.84
CA SER A 239 20.35 7.01 5.25
C SER A 239 19.67 7.03 3.87
N LEU A 240 18.66 7.89 3.72
CA LEU A 240 18.00 8.15 2.44
C LEU A 240 18.70 9.29 1.69
N PRO A 241 18.87 9.20 0.36
CA PRO A 241 19.44 10.29 -0.43
C PRO A 241 18.66 11.60 -0.28
N PRO A 242 19.31 12.78 -0.41
CA PRO A 242 18.65 14.09 -0.32
C PRO A 242 17.48 14.22 -1.31
N ALA A 243 16.34 14.72 -0.83
CA ALA A 243 15.20 15.08 -1.67
C ALA A 243 15.59 16.10 -2.74
N GLY A 244 14.97 15.98 -3.91
CA GLY A 244 15.21 16.79 -5.09
C GLY A 244 15.03 15.93 -6.34
N GLU A 245 15.42 16.45 -7.50
CA GLU A 245 15.21 15.77 -8.79
C GLU A 245 15.79 14.35 -8.82
N PRO A 246 15.10 13.40 -9.50
CA PRO A 246 15.57 12.04 -9.65
C PRO A 246 16.82 12.00 -10.55
N ALA A 247 17.72 11.07 -10.22
CA ALA A 247 18.88 10.71 -11.02
C ALA A 247 19.09 9.20 -10.90
N PRO A 248 19.69 8.51 -11.90
CA PRO A 248 19.82 7.05 -11.89
C PRO A 248 20.40 6.49 -10.58
N GLU A 249 21.53 7.03 -10.12
CA GLU A 249 22.17 6.60 -8.87
C GLU A 249 21.32 6.92 -7.64
N LYS A 250 20.73 8.14 -7.59
CA LYS A 250 19.86 8.55 -6.50
C LYS A 250 18.65 7.62 -6.36
N VAL A 251 18.02 7.27 -7.48
CA VAL A 251 16.84 6.40 -7.53
C VAL A 251 17.22 4.97 -7.12
N ALA A 252 18.35 4.45 -7.60
CA ALA A 252 18.85 3.13 -7.20
C ALA A 252 19.15 3.06 -5.69
N ASN A 253 19.79 4.11 -5.14
CA ASN A 253 20.09 4.20 -3.71
C ASN A 253 18.80 4.35 -2.88
N THR A 254 17.84 5.17 -3.32
CA THR A 254 16.54 5.30 -2.66
C THR A 254 15.77 3.99 -2.66
N LEU A 255 15.79 3.23 -3.76
CA LEU A 255 15.16 1.90 -3.83
C LEU A 255 15.72 0.97 -2.75
N LYS A 256 17.05 0.84 -2.67
CA LYS A 256 17.70 -0.03 -1.68
C LYS A 256 17.44 0.43 -0.24
N ALA A 257 17.59 1.73 0.02
CA ALA A 257 17.41 2.30 1.35
C ALA A 257 15.95 2.21 1.83
N SER A 258 14.98 2.44 0.94
CA SER A 258 13.55 2.33 1.29
C SER A 258 13.14 0.89 1.61
N ASP A 259 13.70 -0.13 0.92
CA ASP A 259 13.49 -1.53 1.28
C ASP A 259 14.02 -1.87 2.67
N GLN A 260 15.25 -1.41 2.97
CA GLN A 260 15.88 -1.59 4.29
C GLN A 260 15.07 -0.91 5.38
N LEU A 261 14.59 0.32 5.13
CA LEU A 261 13.73 1.06 6.05
C LEU A 261 12.42 0.32 6.31
N ALA A 262 11.76 -0.21 5.28
CA ALA A 262 10.52 -0.96 5.42
C ALA A 262 10.69 -2.22 6.29
N ARG A 263 11.79 -2.95 6.09
CA ARG A 263 12.13 -4.12 6.91
C ARG A 263 12.42 -3.74 8.35
N ALA A 264 13.20 -2.68 8.58
CA ALA A 264 13.52 -2.19 9.91
C ALA A 264 12.25 -1.73 10.66
N ALA A 265 11.40 -0.94 10.00
CA ALA A 265 10.13 -0.47 10.54
C ALA A 265 9.19 -1.61 10.93
N ALA A 266 9.13 -2.70 10.15
CA ALA A 266 8.30 -3.86 10.44
C ALA A 266 8.76 -4.67 11.66
N GLN A 267 10.02 -4.51 12.10
CA GLN A 267 10.57 -5.16 13.29
C GLN A 267 10.58 -4.26 14.53
N LEU A 268 10.16 -3.00 14.40
CA LEU A 268 10.10 -2.09 15.54
C LEU A 268 9.06 -2.56 16.56
N ASN A 269 9.41 -2.45 17.85
CA ASN A 269 8.42 -2.48 18.91
C ASN A 269 7.75 -1.10 18.98
N TRP A 270 6.57 -0.99 18.36
CA TRP A 270 5.90 0.29 18.24
C TRP A 270 5.26 0.74 19.55
N THR A 271 5.48 2.02 19.91
CA THR A 271 4.86 2.63 21.08
C THR A 271 4.12 3.90 20.70
N SER A 272 3.20 4.30 21.56
CA SER A 272 2.50 5.57 21.38
C SER A 272 3.40 6.79 21.54
N ASP A 273 4.43 6.70 22.37
CA ASP A 273 5.43 7.77 22.50
C ASP A 273 6.22 7.92 21.20
N PHE A 274 6.52 6.80 20.54
CA PHE A 274 7.14 6.81 19.21
C PHE A 274 6.21 7.46 18.17
N SER A 275 4.90 7.18 18.23
CA SER A 275 3.90 7.84 17.39
C SER A 275 3.89 9.35 17.62
N ALA A 276 3.89 9.78 18.89
CA ALA A 276 3.92 11.20 19.26
C ALA A 276 5.23 11.89 18.81
N GLN A 277 6.37 11.20 18.88
CA GLN A 277 7.65 11.71 18.38
C GLN A 277 7.60 11.97 16.87
N LEU A 278 7.15 10.98 16.09
CA LEU A 278 7.00 11.12 14.63
C LEU A 278 5.97 12.21 14.28
N LEU A 279 4.85 12.25 15.00
CA LEU A 279 3.80 13.25 14.80
C LEU A 279 4.34 14.67 14.95
N ARG A 280 5.09 14.95 16.03
CA ARG A 280 5.72 16.26 16.25
C ARG A 280 6.73 16.60 15.17
N ALA A 281 7.58 15.65 14.79
CA ALA A 281 8.58 15.86 13.73
C ALA A 281 7.93 16.23 12.38
N LEU A 282 6.82 15.58 12.04
CA LEU A 282 6.07 15.84 10.81
C LEU A 282 5.23 17.12 10.88
N ALA A 283 4.56 17.38 12.00
CA ALA A 283 3.78 18.60 12.21
C ALA A 283 4.66 19.86 12.18
N GLY A 284 5.92 19.76 12.62
CA GLY A 284 6.91 20.83 12.56
C GLY A 284 7.42 21.19 11.17
N SER A 285 6.90 20.59 10.09
CA SER A 285 7.40 20.79 8.71
C SER A 285 6.75 21.94 7.92
N SER A 286 5.99 22.83 8.58
CA SER A 286 5.29 23.95 7.91
C SER A 286 6.18 24.84 7.03
N SER A 287 7.43 25.06 7.41
CA SER A 287 8.39 25.84 6.61
C SER A 287 8.74 25.20 5.28
N ASP A 288 8.65 23.86 5.15
CA ASP A 288 8.95 23.14 3.90
C ASP A 288 7.94 23.46 2.78
N PHE A 289 6.71 23.87 3.14
CA PHE A 289 5.65 24.26 2.21
C PHE A 289 5.77 25.72 1.73
N ARG A 290 6.60 26.53 2.39
CA ARG A 290 6.89 27.93 2.00
C ARG A 290 8.09 28.05 1.03
N ARG A 291 8.69 26.92 0.63
CA ARG A 291 9.78 26.88 -0.35
C ARG A 291 9.27 27.24 -1.74
N ARG A 292 9.65 28.44 -2.22
CA ARG A 292 9.15 29.04 -3.48
C ARG A 292 9.76 28.42 -4.74
N GLU A 293 10.93 27.80 -4.61
CA GLU A 293 11.62 27.09 -5.68
C GLU A 293 10.96 25.77 -6.07
N LEU A 294 10.06 25.24 -5.23
CA LEU A 294 9.33 24.01 -5.50
C LEU A 294 8.01 24.32 -6.22
N SER A 295 7.68 23.48 -7.20
CA SER A 295 6.43 23.58 -7.95
C SER A 295 5.21 23.36 -7.04
N ASN A 296 4.08 23.96 -7.42
CA ASN A 296 2.84 23.78 -6.65
C ASN A 296 2.38 22.32 -6.65
N GLU A 297 2.56 21.61 -7.76
CA GLU A 297 2.29 20.17 -7.89
C GLU A 297 3.10 19.36 -6.86
N LEU A 298 4.42 19.60 -6.76
CA LEU A 298 5.25 18.88 -5.79
C LEU A 298 4.82 19.18 -4.34
N GLN A 299 4.48 20.43 -4.03
CA GLN A 299 3.98 20.78 -2.70
C GLN A 299 2.63 20.12 -2.41
N ALA A 300 1.73 20.05 -3.38
CA ALA A 300 0.46 19.33 -3.25
C ALA A 300 0.69 17.83 -2.97
N ARG A 301 1.65 17.20 -3.66
CA ARG A 301 2.01 15.78 -3.40
C ARG A 301 2.64 15.55 -2.03
N ARG A 302 3.40 16.52 -1.51
CA ARG A 302 3.88 16.47 -0.12
C ARG A 302 2.73 16.57 0.87
N ALA A 303 1.79 17.48 0.64
CA ALA A 303 0.61 17.65 1.48
C ALA A 303 -0.23 16.37 1.50
N GLU A 304 -0.57 15.82 0.33
CA GLU A 304 -1.34 14.57 0.17
C GLU A 304 -0.78 13.42 1.02
N ARG A 305 0.54 13.25 1.04
CA ARG A 305 1.19 12.22 1.87
C ARG A 305 1.29 12.59 3.35
N LEU A 306 1.56 13.86 3.65
CA LEU A 306 1.71 14.33 5.02
C LEU A 306 0.40 14.20 5.80
N VAL A 307 -0.74 14.60 5.24
CA VAL A 307 -2.01 14.58 5.98
C VAL A 307 -2.39 13.17 6.41
N LEU A 308 -2.13 12.17 5.56
CA LEU A 308 -2.33 10.76 5.89
C LEU A 308 -1.42 10.34 7.05
N ALA A 309 -0.15 10.75 7.03
CA ALA A 309 0.77 10.48 8.13
C ALA A 309 0.30 11.08 9.46
N LEU A 310 -0.11 12.36 9.44
CA LEU A 310 -0.57 13.06 10.64
C LEU A 310 -1.81 12.39 11.23
N ASP A 311 -2.76 11.96 10.39
CA ASP A 311 -3.95 11.25 10.85
C ASP A 311 -3.61 9.92 11.54
N ARG A 312 -2.81 9.06 10.90
CA ARG A 312 -2.43 7.76 11.48
C ARG A 312 -1.69 7.89 12.79
N LEU A 313 -0.72 8.81 12.84
CA LEU A 313 0.09 9.02 14.04
C LEU A 313 -0.72 9.68 15.16
N THR A 314 -1.71 10.51 14.84
CA THR A 314 -2.64 11.10 15.82
C THR A 314 -3.50 10.02 16.47
N ASN A 315 -3.99 9.05 15.68
CA ASN A 315 -4.82 7.96 16.19
C ASN A 315 -4.03 6.97 17.08
N ASP A 316 -2.73 6.79 16.83
CA ASP A 316 -1.88 5.82 17.54
C ASP A 316 -1.16 6.37 18.78
N ALA A 317 -0.99 7.69 18.90
CA ALA A 317 -0.45 8.33 20.07
C ALA A 317 -1.46 8.27 21.25
N ARG A 318 -1.42 7.18 22.03
CA ARG A 318 -2.14 6.85 23.30
C ARG A 318 -3.10 7.92 23.85
N GLY A 319 -4.34 7.51 24.08
CA GLY A 319 -5.18 8.08 25.15
C GLY A 319 -5.96 9.36 24.85
N ASN A 320 -5.97 9.90 23.63
CA ASN A 320 -6.77 11.07 23.31
C ASN A 320 -7.22 11.08 21.86
N LYS A 321 -8.54 11.18 21.62
CA LYS A 321 -9.02 11.82 20.38
C LYS A 321 -8.26 13.15 20.22
N PRO A 322 -7.91 13.59 19.01
CA PRO A 322 -7.36 14.93 18.82
C PRO A 322 -8.20 15.96 19.58
N SER A 323 -7.57 17.04 20.07
CA SER A 323 -8.37 18.09 20.74
C SER A 323 -9.37 18.57 19.72
N ARG A 324 -10.53 19.10 20.12
CA ARG A 324 -11.46 19.64 19.11
C ARG A 324 -10.77 20.60 18.14
N GLU A 325 -9.79 21.35 18.65
CA GLU A 325 -8.88 22.19 17.85
C GLU A 325 -7.98 21.36 16.93
N GLY A 326 -7.22 20.37 17.42
CA GLY A 326 -6.38 19.51 16.59
C GLY A 326 -7.14 18.71 15.53
N GLU A 327 -8.37 18.28 15.82
CA GLU A 327 -9.25 17.57 14.88
C GLU A 327 -9.73 18.52 13.79
N ALA A 328 -10.12 19.75 14.15
CA ALA A 328 -10.51 20.77 13.20
C ALA A 328 -9.35 21.15 12.26
N GLU A 329 -8.14 21.34 12.79
CA GLU A 329 -6.96 21.67 11.98
C GLU A 329 -6.53 20.50 11.09
N LEU A 330 -6.62 19.24 11.56
CA LEU A 330 -6.36 18.07 10.73
C LEU A 330 -7.37 17.94 9.58
N ASN A 331 -8.66 18.20 9.85
CA ASN A 331 -9.69 18.23 8.81
C ASN A 331 -9.46 19.33 7.77
N GLU A 332 -9.01 20.52 8.19
CA GLU A 332 -8.66 21.60 7.26
C GLU A 332 -7.43 21.22 6.41
N LEU A 333 -6.42 20.57 7.01
CA LEU A 333 -5.28 20.03 6.26
C LEU A 333 -5.73 19.04 5.18
N PHE A 334 -6.65 18.11 5.48
CA PHE A 334 -7.21 17.19 4.48
C PHE A 334 -7.90 17.93 3.33
N LYS A 335 -8.75 18.91 3.65
CA LYS A 335 -9.46 19.72 2.65
C LYS A 335 -8.49 20.47 1.73
N LEU A 336 -7.47 21.09 2.31
CA LEU A 336 -6.45 21.82 1.55
C LEU A 336 -5.62 20.87 0.67
N ALA A 337 -5.21 19.70 1.19
CA ALA A 337 -4.45 18.71 0.43
C ALA A 337 -5.23 18.11 -0.76
N GLN A 338 -6.56 18.04 -0.68
CA GLN A 338 -7.42 17.55 -1.77
C GLN A 338 -7.69 18.58 -2.86
N SER A 339 -7.32 19.85 -2.65
CA SER A 339 -7.56 20.95 -3.59
C SER A 339 -6.52 20.96 -4.71
N ILE A 340 -6.49 19.95 -5.58
CA ILE A 340 -5.60 19.87 -6.76
C ILE A 340 -6.45 20.17 -8.01
N PRO A 341 -6.03 21.08 -8.92
CA PRO A 341 -4.71 21.72 -9.01
C PRO A 341 -4.52 22.99 -8.16
N ASP A 342 -5.57 23.51 -7.53
CA ASP A 342 -5.61 24.82 -6.86
C ASP A 342 -4.98 24.83 -5.45
N PHE A 343 -3.93 24.04 -5.23
CA PHE A 343 -3.36 23.82 -3.90
C PHE A 343 -2.78 25.11 -3.33
N ASP A 344 -3.33 25.58 -2.20
CA ASP A 344 -2.83 26.78 -1.51
C ASP A 344 -1.77 26.39 -0.48
N ARG A 345 -0.50 26.53 -0.88
CA ARG A 345 0.66 26.19 -0.05
C ARG A 345 0.78 27.05 1.22
N GLU A 346 0.34 28.31 1.19
CA GLU A 346 0.45 29.22 2.34
C GLU A 346 -0.65 28.93 3.36
N ALA A 347 -1.88 28.69 2.88
CA ALA A 347 -2.97 28.21 3.73
C ALA A 347 -2.60 26.87 4.38
N PHE A 348 -2.07 25.92 3.61
CA PHE A 348 -1.64 24.62 4.13
C PHE A 348 -0.53 24.75 5.18
N ALA A 349 0.50 25.56 4.91
CA ALA A 349 1.57 25.83 5.87
C ALA A 349 1.03 26.47 7.17
N GLY A 350 0.06 27.39 7.05
CA GLY A 350 -0.62 28.01 8.19
C GLY A 350 -1.42 27.01 9.04
N ALA A 351 -2.23 26.18 8.40
CA ALA A 351 -2.99 25.11 9.08
C ALA A 351 -2.05 24.11 9.77
N LEU A 352 -0.95 23.73 9.11
CA LEU A 352 0.03 22.79 9.67
C LEU A 352 0.71 23.36 10.91
N GLN A 353 1.02 24.66 10.92
CA GLN A 353 1.57 25.35 12.08
C GLN A 353 0.58 25.37 13.26
N LYS A 354 -0.72 25.60 12.99
CA LYS A 354 -1.76 25.55 14.03
C LYS A 354 -1.94 24.13 14.58
N PHE A 355 -1.95 23.12 13.70
CA PHE A 355 -2.00 21.72 14.10
C PHE A 355 -0.82 21.36 15.01
N ALA A 356 0.41 21.74 14.66
CA ALA A 356 1.59 21.55 15.49
C ALA A 356 1.44 22.17 16.88
N ALA A 357 0.97 23.42 16.95
CA ALA A 357 0.71 24.08 18.23
C ALA A 357 -0.42 23.41 19.04
N ALA A 358 -1.41 22.80 18.39
CA ALA A 358 -2.52 22.12 19.05
C ALA A 358 -2.10 20.79 19.70
N ILE A 359 -1.12 20.08 19.11
CA ILE A 359 -0.61 18.81 19.66
C ILE A 359 0.46 19.00 20.75
N GLU A 360 1.12 20.17 20.81
CA GLU A 360 2.10 20.50 21.87
C GLU A 360 1.45 20.94 23.19
N ARG A 361 0.25 21.53 23.14
CA ARG A 361 -0.51 22.01 24.32
C ARG A 361 -1.14 20.89 25.17
N ARG A 362 -0.72 19.63 24.99
CA ARG A 362 -1.36 18.44 25.56
C ARG A 362 -0.53 17.75 26.63
#